data_AF-A0AAX6GDI3-F1
#
_entry.id   AF-A0AAX6GDI3-F1
#
_cell.length_a   1.000
_cell.length_b   1.000
_cell.length_c   1.000
_cell.angle_alpha   90.00
_cell.angle_beta   90.00
_cell.angle_gamma   90.00
#
_symmetry.space_group_name_H-M   'P 1'
#
loop_
_entity.id
_entity.type
_entity.pdbx_description
1 polymer ?
#
loop_
_entity_poly.entity_id
_entity_poly.type
_entity_poly.pdbx_seq_one_letter_code
_entity_poly.pdbx_strand_id
1 'polypeptide(L)'
;MRRKGELVLLEKMKSLITHHHHSLPPILSSSSSNMSTPSAVPPCPIAQQKKSLRSTIKKQLGAFPPSRRTQEDMSIQNVVLDSPWFRSASRLCAYISCESLREVDTSRILSQVLKQHDTDGHKQVKKKLYVPRVEDKNSHMRMFNISSIDDLVTSSMNILEPSPTDANGDQLEDGNYAGK
;
A
#
# COMPACT_ATOMS: atom_id res chain seq x y z
N MET A 1 25.43 12.06 23.35
CA MET A 1 25.08 13.30 22.62
C MET A 1 24.03 12.96 21.56
N ARG A 2 22.73 13.10 21.88
CA ARG A 2 21.64 12.89 20.91
C ARG A 2 21.44 14.18 20.10
N ARG A 3 21.35 14.05 18.78
CA ARG A 3 21.49 15.15 17.82
C ARG A 3 20.26 16.07 17.88
N LYS A 4 20.50 17.36 18.08
CA LYS A 4 19.50 18.45 18.12
C LYS A 4 18.54 18.51 16.91
N GLY A 5 18.80 17.79 15.82
CA GLY A 5 17.97 17.80 14.61
C GLY A 5 16.65 17.01 14.72
N GLU A 6 16.57 16.01 15.60
CA GLU A 6 15.39 15.14 15.71
C GLU A 6 14.21 15.83 16.43
N LEU A 7 14.53 16.67 17.43
CA LEU A 7 13.55 17.50 18.14
C LEU A 7 12.92 18.57 17.23
N VAL A 8 13.69 19.16 16.32
CA VAL A 8 13.19 20.22 15.40
C VAL A 8 12.19 19.67 14.39
N LEU A 9 12.33 18.40 13.99
CA LEU A 9 11.40 17.74 13.06
C LEU A 9 10.05 17.43 13.74
N LEU A 10 10.10 16.98 14.99
CA LEU A 10 8.93 16.69 15.82
C LEU A 10 8.16 17.97 16.19
N GLU A 11 8.85 19.09 16.42
CA GLU A 11 8.22 20.40 16.69
C GLU A 11 7.44 20.90 15.45
N LYS A 12 8.04 20.77 14.25
CA LYS A 12 7.41 21.19 12.99
C LYS A 12 6.18 20.34 12.63
N MET A 13 6.16 19.07 12.99
CA MET A 13 5.01 18.19 12.76
C MET A 13 3.82 18.47 13.69
N LYS A 14 4.05 19.00 14.89
CA LYS A 14 2.98 19.42 15.81
C LYS A 14 2.34 20.74 15.40
N SER A 15 3.13 21.69 14.88
CA SER A 15 2.63 23.00 14.44
C SER A 15 1.73 22.96 13.21
N LEU A 16 1.82 21.91 12.37
CA LEU A 16 0.96 21.77 11.19
C LEU A 16 -0.47 21.32 11.50
N ILE A 17 -0.74 20.92 12.74
CA ILE A 17 -2.03 20.31 13.13
C ILE A 17 -2.96 21.35 13.82
N THR A 18 -2.46 22.52 14.24
CA THR A 18 -3.18 23.36 15.23
C THR A 18 -3.86 24.63 14.74
N HIS A 19 -3.86 24.97 13.45
CA HIS A 19 -4.57 26.17 13.02
C HIS A 19 -5.28 25.96 11.70
N HIS A 20 -6.60 25.83 11.73
CA HIS A 20 -7.56 26.31 10.71
C HIS A 20 -8.96 26.41 11.36
N HIS A 21 -9.14 27.35 12.29
CA HIS A 21 -10.46 27.87 12.64
C HIS A 21 -10.66 29.17 11.88
N HIS A 22 -11.41 29.18 10.78
CA HIS A 22 -11.91 30.41 10.15
C HIS A 22 -13.38 30.26 9.75
N SER A 23 -14.10 31.34 10.05
CA SER A 23 -15.54 31.60 10.08
C SER A 23 -16.34 31.26 8.82
N LEU A 24 -17.57 30.78 9.02
CA LEU A 24 -18.63 30.73 8.01
C LEU A 24 -19.14 32.15 7.66
N PRO A 25 -19.45 32.47 6.39
CA PRO A 25 -20.30 33.61 6.03
C PRO A 25 -21.78 33.20 5.90
N PRO A 26 -22.72 34.17 5.95
CA PRO A 26 -24.15 33.91 6.06
C PRO A 26 -24.82 33.55 4.73
N ILE A 27 -25.94 32.83 4.85
CA ILE A 27 -26.83 32.36 3.80
C ILE A 27 -27.53 33.54 3.12
N LEU A 28 -27.45 33.60 1.78
CA LEU A 28 -28.33 34.42 0.95
C LEU A 28 -29.22 33.50 0.10
N SER A 29 -30.51 33.57 0.38
CA SER A 29 -31.59 32.93 -0.37
C SER A 29 -31.82 33.65 -1.69
N SER A 30 -31.81 32.91 -2.80
CA SER A 30 -32.49 33.35 -4.03
C SER A 30 -33.01 32.13 -4.78
N SER A 31 -34.33 32.01 -4.79
CA SER A 31 -35.12 31.07 -5.58
C SER A 31 -34.99 31.36 -7.08
N SER A 32 -34.80 30.31 -7.89
CA SER A 32 -35.30 30.23 -9.27
C SER A 32 -35.25 28.78 -9.75
N SER A 33 -36.43 28.27 -10.09
CA SER A 33 -36.68 26.95 -10.68
C SER A 33 -36.09 26.83 -12.09
N ASN A 34 -35.47 25.69 -12.43
CA ASN A 34 -35.54 25.11 -13.78
C ASN A 34 -34.99 23.67 -13.88
N MET A 35 -35.84 22.81 -14.46
CA MET A 35 -35.60 21.54 -15.17
C MET A 35 -34.57 20.53 -14.64
N SER A 36 -35.10 19.41 -14.15
CA SER A 36 -34.42 18.22 -13.65
C SER A 36 -33.63 17.48 -14.74
N THR A 37 -32.33 17.78 -14.85
CA THR A 37 -31.32 16.78 -15.23
C THR A 37 -31.06 15.85 -14.04
N PRO A 38 -30.55 14.61 -14.21
CA PRO A 38 -30.16 13.80 -13.07
C PRO A 38 -29.06 14.56 -12.32
N SER A 39 -29.47 15.19 -11.21
CA SER A 39 -28.61 16.02 -10.38
C SER A 39 -27.39 15.20 -10.01
N ALA A 40 -26.24 15.55 -10.61
CA ALA A 40 -24.95 15.07 -10.19
C ALA A 40 -24.87 15.32 -8.68
N VAL A 41 -24.86 14.23 -7.89
CA VAL A 41 -24.66 14.32 -6.46
C VAL A 41 -23.40 15.18 -6.25
N PRO A 42 -23.48 16.31 -5.52
CA PRO A 42 -22.34 17.17 -5.31
C PRO A 42 -21.18 16.31 -4.78
N PRO A 43 -20.02 16.29 -5.45
CA PRO A 43 -18.92 15.43 -5.03
C PRO A 43 -18.58 15.76 -3.59
N CYS A 44 -18.52 14.74 -2.72
CA CYS A 44 -18.28 15.02 -1.31
C CYS A 44 -16.94 15.79 -1.18
N PRO A 45 -16.88 16.88 -0.38
CA PRO A 45 -15.67 17.71 -0.32
C PRO A 45 -14.40 16.89 0.00
N ILE A 46 -14.55 15.85 0.82
CA ILE A 46 -13.47 14.91 1.16
C ILE A 46 -13.01 14.09 -0.06
N ALA A 47 -13.91 13.65 -0.93
CA ALA A 47 -13.54 12.91 -2.14
C ALA A 47 -12.78 13.80 -3.12
N GLN A 48 -13.16 15.08 -3.23
CA GLN A 48 -12.42 16.05 -4.05
C GLN A 48 -11.03 16.30 -3.49
N GLN A 49 -10.91 16.53 -2.17
CA GLN A 49 -9.62 16.70 -1.51
C GLN A 49 -8.72 15.47 -1.70
N LYS A 50 -9.25 14.25 -1.50
CA LYS A 50 -8.52 13.00 -1.75
C LYS A 50 -8.08 12.88 -3.22
N LYS A 51 -8.95 13.25 -4.18
CA LYS A 51 -8.63 13.23 -5.61
C LYS A 51 -7.49 14.20 -5.93
N SER A 52 -7.59 15.44 -5.47
CA SER A 52 -6.55 16.46 -5.67
C SER A 52 -5.21 16.03 -5.09
N LEU A 53 -5.20 15.50 -3.86
CA LEU A 53 -3.98 15.00 -3.24
C LEU A 53 -3.36 13.84 -4.03
N ARG A 54 -4.15 12.84 -4.44
CA ARG A 54 -3.65 11.73 -5.27
C ARG A 54 -3.03 12.22 -6.57
N SER A 55 -3.63 13.20 -7.23
CA SER A 55 -3.08 13.80 -8.45
C SER A 55 -1.73 14.47 -8.20
N THR A 56 -1.60 15.21 -7.10
CA THR A 56 -0.34 15.85 -6.69
C THR A 56 0.75 14.81 -6.44
N ILE A 57 0.46 13.78 -5.65
CA ILE A 57 1.43 12.70 -5.35
C ILE A 57 1.81 11.95 -6.62
N LYS A 58 0.86 11.59 -7.49
CA LYS A 58 1.16 10.95 -8.78
C LYS A 58 2.09 11.78 -9.65
N LYS A 59 1.89 13.11 -9.70
CA LYS A 59 2.78 14.01 -10.44
C LYS A 59 4.19 14.02 -9.83
N GLN A 60 4.31 14.07 -8.51
CA GLN A 60 5.60 14.05 -7.82
C GLN A 60 6.34 12.72 -8.04
N LEU A 61 5.65 11.59 -7.90
CA LEU A 61 6.20 10.27 -8.22
C LEU A 61 6.59 10.17 -9.70
N GLY A 62 5.80 10.76 -10.60
CA GLY A 62 6.08 10.87 -12.03
C GLY A 62 7.38 11.60 -12.34
N ALA A 63 7.68 12.65 -11.59
CA ALA A 63 8.90 13.45 -11.71
C ALA A 63 10.08 12.89 -10.90
N PHE A 64 9.91 11.78 -10.18
CA PHE A 64 10.94 11.23 -9.29
C PHE A 64 12.06 10.57 -10.11
N PRO A 65 13.34 10.97 -9.93
CA PRO A 65 14.45 10.41 -10.70
C PRO A 65 14.62 8.90 -10.46
N PRO A 66 14.78 8.07 -11.51
CA PRO A 66 14.91 6.62 -11.36
C PRO A 66 16.03 6.19 -10.42
N SER A 67 17.22 6.82 -10.52
CA SER A 67 18.36 6.50 -9.67
C SER A 67 18.10 6.76 -8.19
N ARG A 68 17.43 7.88 -7.87
CA ARG A 68 16.99 8.16 -6.50
C ARG A 68 15.90 7.20 -6.05
N ARG A 69 14.98 6.80 -6.92
CA ARG A 69 13.97 5.78 -6.61
C ARG A 69 14.61 4.47 -6.17
N THR A 70 15.52 3.93 -6.96
CA THR A 70 16.24 2.70 -6.60
C THR A 70 16.99 2.85 -5.27
N GLN A 71 17.61 4.00 -5.02
CA GLN A 71 18.29 4.26 -3.75
C GLN A 71 17.32 4.26 -2.55
N GLU A 72 16.19 4.95 -2.67
CA GLU A 72 15.17 5.03 -1.61
C GLU A 72 14.49 3.67 -1.40
N ASP A 73 14.15 2.95 -2.47
CA ASP A 73 13.59 1.59 -2.42
C ASP A 73 14.52 0.65 -1.65
N MET A 74 15.83 0.70 -1.94
CA MET A 74 16.83 -0.11 -1.24
C MET A 74 16.91 0.25 0.24
N SER A 75 16.87 1.55 0.57
CA SER A 75 16.89 2.03 1.94
C SER A 75 15.67 1.55 2.73
N ILE A 76 14.47 1.70 2.16
CA ILE A 76 13.20 1.28 2.77
C ILE A 76 13.18 -0.23 2.99
N GLN A 77 13.58 -1.01 1.97
CA GLN A 77 13.63 -2.47 2.09
C GLN A 77 14.62 -2.90 3.18
N ASN A 78 15.81 -2.27 3.29
CA ASN A 78 16.76 -2.58 4.37
C ASN A 78 16.17 -2.30 5.76
N VAL A 79 15.47 -1.18 5.95
CA VAL A 79 14.80 -0.86 7.23
C VAL A 79 13.81 -1.97 7.62
N VAL A 80 13.05 -2.49 6.67
CA VAL A 80 12.13 -3.61 6.91
C VAL A 80 12.90 -4.88 7.27
N LEU A 81 13.87 -5.28 6.44
CA LEU A 81 14.62 -6.52 6.61
C LEU A 81 15.43 -6.56 7.93
N ASP A 82 15.91 -5.41 8.39
CA ASP A 82 16.67 -5.29 9.63
C ASP A 82 15.80 -5.15 10.88
N SER A 83 14.49 -4.94 10.70
CA SER A 83 13.60 -4.71 11.82
C SER A 83 13.35 -5.98 12.65
N PRO A 84 13.25 -5.86 14.00
CA PRO A 84 12.89 -6.99 14.85
C PRO A 84 11.51 -7.57 14.52
N TRP A 85 10.53 -6.73 14.19
CA TRP A 85 9.17 -7.16 13.89
C TRP A 85 9.09 -8.01 12.62
N PHE A 86 9.89 -7.69 11.59
CA PHE A 86 9.96 -8.51 10.38
C PHE A 86 10.62 -9.85 10.69
N ARG A 87 11.72 -9.85 11.45
CA ARG A 87 12.45 -11.07 11.83
C ARG A 87 11.60 -12.01 12.68
N SER A 88 10.78 -11.49 13.60
CA SER A 88 9.90 -12.30 14.46
C SER A 88 8.58 -12.70 13.82
N ALA A 89 8.13 -12.04 12.74
CA ALA A 89 6.85 -12.34 12.11
C ALA A 89 6.80 -13.78 11.56
N SER A 90 5.70 -14.49 11.78
CA SER A 90 5.46 -15.82 11.19
C SER A 90 4.61 -15.74 9.91
N ARG A 91 3.81 -14.68 9.76
CA ARG A 91 2.90 -14.45 8.64
C ARG A 91 3.02 -12.98 8.24
N LEU A 92 3.07 -12.71 6.93
CA LEU A 92 3.21 -11.36 6.37
C LEU A 92 2.20 -11.17 5.24
N CYS A 93 1.69 -9.95 5.13
CA CYS A 93 0.93 -9.49 3.98
C CYS A 93 1.78 -8.47 3.22
N ALA A 94 1.93 -8.63 1.91
CA ALA A 94 2.64 -7.68 1.07
C ALA A 94 2.03 -7.64 -0.33
N TYR A 95 2.12 -6.48 -0.98
CA TYR A 95 1.78 -6.35 -2.40
C TYR A 95 2.97 -6.75 -3.27
N ILE A 96 2.68 -7.14 -4.52
CA ILE A 96 3.70 -7.29 -5.56
C ILE A 96 3.86 -5.94 -6.24
N SER A 97 5.06 -5.39 -6.17
CA SER A 97 5.34 -4.07 -6.73
C SER A 97 5.08 -4.02 -8.24
N CYS A 98 4.31 -3.03 -8.68
CA CYS A 98 4.05 -2.72 -10.07
C CYS A 98 4.73 -1.40 -10.46
N GLU A 99 5.64 -1.47 -11.41
CA GLU A 99 6.44 -0.31 -11.84
C GLU A 99 5.57 0.86 -12.35
N SER A 100 4.44 0.54 -13.01
CA SER A 100 3.50 1.55 -13.51
C SER A 100 2.85 2.40 -12.40
N LEU A 101 2.76 1.85 -11.19
CA LEU A 101 2.17 2.53 -10.03
C LEU A 101 3.16 3.41 -9.28
N ARG A 102 4.46 3.29 -9.60
CA ARG A 102 5.56 4.03 -8.96
C ARG A 102 5.56 3.91 -7.43
N GLU A 103 5.18 2.74 -6.94
CA GLU A 103 5.23 2.38 -5.53
C GLU A 103 6.63 1.94 -5.11
N VAL A 104 6.81 1.69 -3.82
CA VAL A 104 8.07 1.14 -3.30
C VAL A 104 8.24 -0.27 -3.83
N ASP A 105 9.41 -0.58 -4.38
CA ASP A 105 9.78 -1.94 -4.75
C ASP A 105 9.84 -2.83 -3.49
N THR A 106 9.19 -3.99 -3.55
CA THR A 106 9.15 -4.98 -2.45
C THR A 106 9.90 -6.26 -2.78
N SER A 107 10.53 -6.35 -3.96
CA SER A 107 11.11 -7.58 -4.50
C SER A 107 12.09 -8.29 -3.56
N ARG A 108 12.95 -7.57 -2.83
CA ARG A 108 13.93 -8.18 -1.90
C ARG A 108 13.25 -8.72 -0.65
N ILE A 109 12.25 -8.02 -0.14
CA ILE A 109 11.44 -8.49 0.99
C ILE A 109 10.75 -9.80 0.60
N LEU A 110 10.07 -9.82 -0.54
CA LEU A 110 9.38 -11.01 -1.05
C LEU A 110 10.37 -12.17 -1.27
N SER A 111 11.51 -11.90 -1.92
CA SER A 111 12.56 -12.89 -2.16
C SER A 111 13.10 -13.49 -0.87
N GLN A 112 13.30 -12.67 0.17
CA GLN A 112 13.81 -13.16 1.46
C GLN A 112 12.78 -14.03 2.20
N VAL A 113 11.48 -13.74 2.06
CA VAL A 113 10.41 -14.54 2.65
C VAL A 113 10.22 -15.86 1.90
N LEU A 114 10.32 -15.83 0.57
CA LEU A 114 10.11 -17.00 -0.30
C LEU A 114 11.32 -17.93 -0.37
N LYS A 115 12.54 -17.43 -0.11
CA LYS A 115 13.75 -18.27 -0.01
C LYS A 115 13.54 -19.37 1.03
N GLN A 116 13.72 -20.62 0.60
CA GLN A 116 13.76 -21.77 1.50
C GLN A 116 15.03 -21.67 2.35
N HIS A 117 14.86 -21.56 3.66
CA HIS A 117 15.96 -21.68 4.61
C HIS A 117 16.13 -23.15 5.00
N ASP A 118 16.83 -23.93 4.16
CA ASP A 118 17.53 -25.11 4.65
C ASP A 118 18.92 -24.64 5.09
N THR A 119 19.05 -24.30 6.37
CA THR A 119 20.35 -23.97 6.95
C THR A 119 20.66 -24.99 8.03
N ASP A 120 21.69 -25.80 7.76
CA ASP A 120 22.29 -26.87 8.56
C ASP A 120 21.99 -26.80 10.07
N GLY A 121 20.92 -27.47 10.50
CA GLY A 121 20.62 -27.74 11.91
C GLY A 121 19.80 -26.69 12.67
N HIS A 122 19.58 -25.50 12.11
CA HIS A 122 18.73 -24.48 12.74
C HIS A 122 17.42 -24.32 11.95
N LYS A 123 16.33 -24.98 12.43
CA LYS A 123 14.96 -24.80 11.93
C LYS A 123 14.50 -23.34 12.13
N GLN A 124 14.83 -22.45 11.20
CA GLN A 124 14.11 -21.20 11.06
C GLN A 124 12.71 -21.53 10.55
N VAL A 125 11.68 -21.11 11.28
CA VAL A 125 10.29 -21.31 10.86
C VAL A 125 10.05 -20.53 9.56
N LYS A 126 9.67 -21.23 8.48
CA LYS A 126 9.32 -20.60 7.20
C LYS A 126 8.17 -19.61 7.43
N LYS A 127 8.39 -18.34 7.04
CA LYS A 127 7.36 -17.31 7.09
C LYS A 127 6.32 -17.57 6.00
N LYS A 128 5.04 -17.36 6.30
CA LYS A 128 3.96 -17.40 5.32
C LYS A 128 3.78 -16.02 4.69
N LEU A 129 3.85 -15.93 3.35
CA LEU A 129 3.60 -14.71 2.60
C LEU A 129 2.20 -14.73 2.01
N TYR A 130 1.39 -13.72 2.31
CA TYR A 130 0.07 -13.51 1.72
C TYR A 130 0.09 -12.30 0.79
N VAL A 131 -0.49 -12.45 -0.39
CA VAL A 131 -0.55 -11.41 -1.43
C VAL A 131 -2.01 -11.08 -1.75
N PRO A 132 -2.38 -9.81 -1.94
CA PRO A 132 -3.73 -9.43 -2.27
C PRO A 132 -4.12 -9.82 -3.71
N ARG A 133 -5.36 -10.28 -3.88
CA ARG A 133 -6.06 -10.50 -5.16
C ARG A 133 -7.36 -9.69 -5.17
N VAL A 134 -7.67 -9.03 -6.28
CA VAL A 134 -8.95 -8.33 -6.46
C VAL A 134 -9.92 -9.26 -7.17
N GLU A 135 -11.01 -9.61 -6.51
CA GLU A 135 -11.94 -10.64 -7.00
C GLU A 135 -12.96 -10.10 -7.99
N ASP A 136 -13.34 -8.83 -7.85
CA ASP A 136 -14.44 -8.26 -8.63
C ASP A 136 -14.36 -6.73 -8.82
N LYS A 137 -15.34 -6.20 -9.56
CA LYS A 137 -15.48 -4.76 -9.83
C LYS A 137 -15.90 -3.95 -8.60
N ASN A 138 -16.36 -4.60 -7.54
CA ASN A 138 -16.72 -3.97 -6.27
C ASN A 138 -15.50 -3.78 -5.36
N SER A 139 -14.30 -4.15 -5.84
CA SER A 139 -13.05 -4.07 -5.09
C SER A 139 -13.03 -5.00 -3.87
N HIS A 140 -13.73 -6.15 -3.93
CA HIS A 140 -13.52 -7.19 -2.94
C HIS A 140 -12.10 -7.75 -3.07
N MET A 141 -11.39 -7.82 -1.95
CA MET A 141 -10.01 -8.29 -1.89
C MET A 141 -9.89 -9.53 -1.01
N ARG A 142 -9.15 -10.52 -1.49
CA ARG A 142 -8.72 -11.69 -0.72
C ARG A 142 -7.21 -11.76 -0.65
N MET A 143 -6.71 -12.49 0.35
CA MET A 143 -5.28 -12.64 0.61
C MET A 143 -4.93 -14.11 0.39
N PHE A 144 -4.02 -14.44 -0.52
CA PHE A 144 -3.64 -15.84 -0.74
C PHE A 144 -2.19 -16.08 -0.34
N ASN A 145 -1.94 -17.20 0.34
CA ASN A 145 -0.60 -17.64 0.66
C ASN A 145 0.12 -18.07 -0.62
N ILE A 146 1.25 -17.46 -0.96
CA ILE A 146 2.10 -17.91 -2.07
C ILE A 146 3.34 -18.63 -1.56
N SER A 147 3.75 -19.66 -2.29
CA SER A 147 4.95 -20.44 -2.03
C SER A 147 6.08 -20.14 -3.02
N SER A 148 5.73 -19.69 -4.24
CA SER A 148 6.65 -19.24 -5.28
C SER A 148 6.10 -18.01 -6.00
N ILE A 149 6.95 -17.36 -6.79
CA ILE A 149 6.53 -16.33 -7.77
C ILE A 149 5.66 -16.94 -8.87
N ASP A 150 5.80 -18.24 -9.13
CA ASP A 150 5.00 -18.97 -10.15
C ASP A 150 3.51 -19.07 -9.79
N ASP A 151 3.15 -18.80 -8.54
CA ASP A 151 1.76 -18.76 -8.08
C ASP A 151 1.05 -17.45 -8.53
N LEU A 152 1.76 -16.52 -9.16
CA LEU A 152 1.26 -15.22 -9.58
C LEU A 152 0.82 -15.21 -11.05
N VAL A 153 -0.29 -14.53 -11.30
CA VAL A 153 -0.86 -14.29 -12.64
C VAL A 153 -1.03 -12.79 -12.88
N THR A 154 -0.92 -12.38 -14.15
CA THR A 154 -1.09 -10.98 -14.53
C THR A 154 -2.58 -10.61 -14.57
N SER A 155 -2.97 -9.62 -13.77
CA SER A 155 -4.30 -9.00 -13.82
C SER A 155 -4.47 -8.08 -15.03
N SER A 156 -5.71 -7.61 -15.26
CA SER A 156 -6.04 -6.63 -16.31
C SER A 156 -5.32 -5.28 -16.16
N MET A 157 -4.81 -4.97 -14.97
CA MET A 157 -4.02 -3.76 -14.68
C MET A 157 -2.51 -3.98 -14.83
N ASN A 158 -2.08 -5.13 -15.37
CA ASN A 158 -0.68 -5.53 -15.49
C ASN A 158 0.04 -5.57 -14.13
N ILE A 159 -0.72 -5.88 -13.07
CA ILE A 159 -0.24 -6.13 -11.72
C ILE A 159 -0.30 -7.64 -11.51
N LEU A 160 0.74 -8.20 -10.90
CA LEU A 160 0.76 -9.61 -10.53
C LEU A 160 -0.06 -9.84 -9.27
N GLU A 161 -0.98 -10.80 -9.34
CA GLU A 161 -1.85 -11.22 -8.23
C GLU A 161 -1.82 -12.74 -8.12
N PRO A 162 -2.01 -13.33 -6.93
CA PRO A 162 -1.98 -14.79 -6.78
C PRO A 162 -3.17 -15.43 -7.49
N SER A 163 -2.94 -16.54 -8.18
CA SER A 163 -4.02 -17.42 -8.65
C SER A 163 -4.73 -18.07 -7.45
N PRO A 164 -6.04 -18.35 -7.48
CA PRO A 164 -6.70 -19.11 -6.41
C PRO A 164 -6.14 -20.52 -6.22
N THR A 165 -5.47 -21.05 -7.25
CA THR A 165 -4.78 -22.34 -7.23
C THR A 165 -3.29 -22.18 -7.50
N ASP A 166 -2.46 -23.00 -6.86
CA ASP A 166 -1.01 -23.05 -7.08
C ASP A 166 -0.66 -23.67 -8.46
N ALA A 167 0.64 -23.74 -8.75
CA ALA A 167 1.15 -24.38 -9.98
C ALA A 167 0.80 -25.87 -10.12
N ASN A 168 0.44 -26.56 -9.03
CA ASN A 168 0.03 -27.97 -9.02
C ASN A 168 -1.49 -28.15 -9.14
N GLY A 169 -2.26 -27.05 -9.07
CA GLY A 169 -3.72 -27.05 -9.09
C GLY A 169 -4.39 -27.13 -7.72
N ASP A 170 -3.62 -27.08 -6.63
CA ASP A 170 -4.12 -27.07 -5.26
C ASP A 170 -4.60 -25.68 -4.85
N GLN A 171 -5.64 -25.59 -4.01
CA GLN A 171 -6.14 -24.30 -3.53
C GLN A 171 -5.11 -23.61 -2.63
N LEU A 172 -4.79 -22.35 -2.92
CA LEU A 172 -3.96 -21.54 -2.05
C LEU A 172 -4.70 -21.25 -0.74
N GLU A 173 -3.96 -21.30 0.37
CA GLU A 173 -4.49 -20.97 1.69
C GLU A 173 -4.98 -19.52 1.71
N ASP A 174 -6.29 -19.32 1.92
CA ASP A 174 -6.89 -18.01 2.15
C ASP A 174 -6.41 -17.45 3.50
N GLY A 175 -5.80 -16.28 3.46
CA GLY A 175 -5.37 -15.50 4.60
C GLY A 175 -6.53 -14.79 5.27
N ASN A 176 -7.65 -15.48 5.52
CA ASN A 176 -8.80 -14.94 6.23
C ASN A 176 -8.35 -14.41 7.60
N TYR A 177 -8.13 -13.09 7.68
CA TYR A 177 -7.94 -12.36 8.93
C TYR A 177 -9.33 -12.12 9.56
N ALA A 178 -10.04 -13.20 9.88
CA ALA A 178 -10.97 -13.13 10.99
C ALA A 178 -10.08 -13.17 12.24
N GLY A 179 -9.87 -12.01 12.85
CA GLY A 179 -9.22 -11.93 14.16
C GLY A 179 -9.89 -12.91 15.12
N LYS A 180 -9.15 -13.93 15.52
CA LYS A 180 -9.45 -14.72 16.72
C LYS A 180 -8.65 -14.12 17.86
#